data_AF-A0AAV6KYE1-F1
#
_entry.id   AF-A0AAV6KYE1-F1
#
_cell.length_a   1.000
_cell.length_b   1.000
_cell.length_c   1.000
_cell.angle_alpha   90.00
_cell.angle_beta   90.00
_cell.angle_gamma   90.00
#
_symmetry.space_group_name_H-M   'P 1'
#
loop_
_entity.id
_entity.type
_entity.pdbx_description
1 polymer ?
#
loop_
_entity_poly.entity_id
_entity_poly.type
_entity_poly.pdbx_seq_one_letter_code
_entity_poly.pdbx_strand_id
1 'polypeptide(L)'
;MKVEKDLFGVDVDYHLQKVDMGYICELTELSIQCIVLYMSYLYEVMKASNMHRSFFFVNPYVTSVKNKPGDDSHEALLARRLEDAKSGELVFAPCNIG
;
A
#
# COMPACT_ATOMS: atom_id res chain seq x y z
N MET A 1 -6.68 4.09 -11.88
CA MET A 1 -5.23 4.24 -12.13
C MET A 1 -4.55 2.95 -11.71
N LYS A 2 -3.47 2.56 -12.39
CA LYS A 2 -2.76 1.31 -12.11
C LYS A 2 -1.49 1.61 -11.34
N VAL A 3 -1.27 0.92 -10.22
CA VAL A 3 -0.01 0.98 -9.48
C VAL A 3 1.01 0.06 -10.15
N GLU A 4 2.27 0.48 -10.23
CA GLU A 4 3.35 -0.37 -10.72
C GLU A 4 3.47 -1.63 -9.86
N LYS A 5 3.54 -2.80 -10.51
CA LYS A 5 3.68 -4.09 -9.83
C LYS A 5 4.87 -4.12 -8.88
N ASP A 6 5.95 -3.43 -9.20
CA ASP A 6 7.16 -3.39 -8.38
C ASP A 6 6.92 -2.75 -7.00
N LEU A 7 5.91 -1.89 -6.86
CA LEU A 7 5.57 -1.29 -5.57
C LEU A 7 5.05 -2.35 -4.59
N PHE A 8 4.01 -3.08 -4.98
CA PHE A 8 3.30 -4.00 -4.07
C PHE A 8 3.51 -5.49 -4.35
N GLY A 9 4.28 -5.84 -5.37
CA GLY A 9 4.45 -7.21 -5.86
C GLY A 9 3.26 -7.72 -6.69
N VAL A 10 2.15 -6.98 -6.69
CA VAL A 10 0.90 -7.31 -7.38
C VAL A 10 0.38 -6.10 -8.13
N ASP A 11 -0.36 -6.34 -9.21
CA ASP A 11 -1.11 -5.28 -9.87
C ASP A 11 -2.24 -4.81 -8.94
N VAL A 12 -2.25 -3.51 -8.64
CA VAL A 12 -3.31 -2.89 -7.84
C VAL A 12 -3.98 -1.83 -8.70
N ASP A 13 -5.28 -2.02 -8.94
CA ASP A 13 -6.14 -1.00 -9.50
C ASP A 13 -6.74 -0.17 -8.37
N TYR A 14 -6.51 1.14 -8.39
CA TYR A 14 -7.13 2.07 -7.44
C TYR A 14 -7.88 3.18 -8.16
N HIS A 15 -8.94 3.64 -7.51
CA HIS A 15 -9.84 4.65 -8.05
C HIS A 15 -10.11 5.69 -6.98
N LEU A 16 -9.74 6.94 -7.28
CA LEU A 16 -10.09 8.08 -6.43
C LEU A 16 -11.49 8.55 -6.79
N GLN A 17 -12.33 8.63 -5.78
CA GLN A 17 -13.68 9.18 -5.86
C GLN A 17 -13.68 10.60 -5.29
N LYS A 18 -14.76 11.35 -5.58
CA LYS A 18 -14.94 12.69 -4.99
C LYS A 18 -14.89 12.67 -3.46
N VAL A 19 -15.38 11.60 -2.83
CA VAL A 19 -15.34 11.44 -1.38
C VAL A 19 -13.90 11.35 -0.84
N ASP A 20 -12.98 10.71 -1.57
CA ASP A 20 -11.57 10.62 -1.18
C ASP A 20 -10.89 11.98 -1.16
N MET A 21 -11.28 12.88 -2.07
CA MET A 21 -10.80 14.27 -2.07
C MET A 21 -11.28 15.03 -0.84
N GLY A 22 -12.50 14.75 -0.38
CA GLY A 22 -13.02 15.26 0.88
C GLY A 22 -12.13 14.85 2.05
N TYR A 23 -11.77 13.56 2.14
CA TYR A 23 -10.91 13.06 3.21
C TYR A 23 -9.53 13.73 3.24
N ILE A 24 -8.93 13.97 2.07
CA ILE A 24 -7.63 14.65 1.96
C ILE A 24 -7.73 16.13 2.35
N CYS A 25 -8.74 16.85 1.84
CA CYS A 25 -8.86 18.29 2.04
C CYS A 25 -9.36 18.66 3.44
N GLU A 26 -10.21 17.83 4.03
CA GLU A 26 -10.86 18.10 5.32
C GLU A 26 -10.06 17.54 6.52
N LEU A 27 -8.90 16.93 6.27
CA LEU A 27 -8.04 16.32 7.29
C LEU A 27 -8.79 15.32 8.19
N THR A 28 -9.74 14.59 7.61
CA THR A 28 -10.47 13.52 8.31
C THR A 28 -9.75 12.18 8.17
N GLU A 29 -10.35 11.10 8.69
CA GLU A 29 -9.82 9.75 8.49
C GLU A 29 -9.67 9.44 7.00
N LEU A 30 -8.48 8.99 6.62
CA LEU A 30 -8.12 8.72 5.24
C LEU A 30 -8.64 7.35 4.80
N SER A 31 -9.17 7.28 3.58
CA SER A 31 -9.50 6.00 2.96
C SER A 31 -8.24 5.23 2.53
N ILE A 32 -8.37 3.92 2.35
CA ILE A 32 -7.31 3.08 1.77
C ILE A 32 -6.87 3.63 0.39
N GLN A 33 -7.78 4.22 -0.39
CA GLN A 33 -7.44 4.80 -1.68
C GLN A 33 -6.50 6.01 -1.56
N CYS A 34 -6.72 6.85 -0.55
CA CYS A 34 -5.83 7.96 -0.25
C CYS A 34 -4.43 7.46 0.15
N ILE A 35 -4.37 6.36 0.92
CA ILE A 35 -3.12 5.73 1.33
C ILE A 35 -2.38 5.15 0.12
N VAL A 36 -3.06 4.41 -0.76
CA VAL A 36 -2.47 3.87 -2.00
C VAL A 36 -1.94 4.98 -2.89
N LEU A 37 -2.67 6.09 -3.05
CA LEU A 37 -2.22 7.26 -3.79
C LEU A 37 -0.92 7.83 -3.21
N TYR A 38 -0.88 8.05 -1.90
CA TYR A 38 0.30 8.60 -1.23
C TYR A 38 1.52 7.68 -1.37
N MET A 39 1.33 6.38 -1.17
CA MET A 39 2.42 5.40 -1.33
C MET A 39 2.94 5.34 -2.77
N SER A 40 2.03 5.43 -3.75
CA SER A 40 2.41 5.50 -5.17
C SER A 40 3.25 6.75 -5.43
N TYR A 41 2.84 7.91 -4.91
CA TYR A 41 3.61 9.14 -5.03
C TYR A 41 4.98 9.04 -4.34
N LEU A 42 5.02 8.53 -3.11
CA LEU A 42 6.26 8.35 -2.35
C LEU A 42 7.24 7.44 -3.12
N TYR A 43 6.74 6.36 -3.73
CA TYR A 43 7.56 5.48 -4.55
C TYR A 43 8.19 6.20 -5.75
N GLU A 44 7.42 7.03 -6.47
CA GLU A 44 7.96 7.86 -7.57
C GLU A 44 9.05 8.82 -7.09
N VAL A 45 8.84 9.48 -5.95
CA VAL A 45 9.83 10.38 -5.33
C VAL A 45 11.12 9.61 -4.97
N MET A 46 10.99 8.39 -4.46
CA MET A 46 12.15 7.55 -4.13
C MET A 46 12.83 6.98 -5.38
N LYS A 47 12.09 6.70 -6.46
CA LYS A 47 12.68 6.34 -7.75
C LYS A 47 13.54 7.49 -8.29
N ALA A 48 13.00 8.71 -8.28
CA ALA A 48 13.73 9.90 -8.70
C ALA A 48 15.01 10.14 -7.87
N SER A 49 15.01 9.69 -6.61
CA SER A 49 16.17 9.79 -5.70
C SER A 49 17.08 8.56 -5.69
N ASN A 50 16.83 7.55 -6.55
CA ASN A 50 17.51 6.24 -6.57
C ASN A 50 17.45 5.45 -5.25
N MET A 51 16.50 5.76 -4.37
CA MET A 51 16.32 5.10 -3.06
C MET A 51 15.24 4.01 -3.08
N HIS A 52 14.47 3.87 -4.16
CA HIS A 52 13.35 2.93 -4.25
C HIS A 52 13.71 1.46 -3.92
N ARG A 53 14.96 1.04 -4.14
CA ARG A 53 15.44 -0.31 -3.82
C ARG A 53 15.80 -0.54 -2.35
N SER A 54 15.82 0.51 -1.54
CA SER A 54 16.06 0.43 -0.10
C SER A 54 14.77 0.22 0.69
N PHE A 55 13.61 0.25 0.01
CA PHE A 55 12.31 0.16 0.65
C PHE A 55 11.46 -0.95 0.05
N PHE A 56 10.76 -1.64 0.94
CA PHE A 56 9.85 -2.71 0.60
C PHE A 56 8.43 -2.32 1.03
N PHE A 57 7.54 -2.12 0.07
CA PHE A 57 6.19 -1.64 0.35
C PHE A 57 5.18 -2.79 0.42
N VAL A 58 4.31 -2.70 1.43
CA VAL A 58 3.18 -3.61 1.64
C VAL A 58 1.89 -2.94 1.19
N ASN A 59 1.07 -3.68 0.44
CA ASN A 59 -0.23 -3.22 0.00
C ASN A 59 -1.16 -2.95 1.21
N PRO A 60 -1.71 -1.74 1.39
CA PRO A 60 -2.60 -1.44 2.52
C PRO A 60 -3.87 -2.30 2.55
N TYR A 61 -4.27 -2.91 1.43
CA TYR A 61 -5.39 -3.84 1.42
C TYR A 61 -5.13 -5.10 2.23
N VAL A 62 -3.88 -5.61 2.28
CA VAL A 62 -3.53 -6.86 2.99
C VAL A 62 -3.26 -6.65 4.48
N THR A 63 -3.22 -5.40 4.93
CA THR A 63 -3.09 -5.03 6.35
C THR A 63 -4.39 -4.44 6.90
N SER A 64 -5.47 -4.47 6.12
CA SER A 64 -6.76 -3.93 6.52
C SER A 64 -7.62 -4.99 7.20
N VAL A 65 -8.29 -4.62 8.30
CA VAL A 65 -9.00 -5.54 9.21
C VAL A 65 -10.22 -6.25 8.58
N LYS A 66 -10.62 -5.91 7.35
CA LYS A 66 -11.86 -6.41 6.74
C LYS A 66 -11.62 -7.70 5.93
N ASN A 67 -11.71 -8.84 6.61
CA ASN A 67 -11.79 -10.15 5.98
C ASN A 67 -13.18 -10.42 5.39
N LYS A 68 -13.23 -10.95 4.16
CA LYS A 68 -14.39 -11.73 3.68
C LYS A 68 -14.10 -13.22 3.92
N PRO A 69 -15.09 -14.03 4.31
CA PRO A 69 -14.89 -15.47 4.44
C PRO A 69 -14.58 -16.11 3.09
N GLY A 70 -13.48 -16.86 2.97
CA GLY A 70 -13.15 -17.68 1.80
C GLY A 70 -11.93 -17.25 0.98
N ASP A 71 -11.37 -16.06 1.23
CA ASP A 71 -10.07 -15.66 0.67
C ASP A 71 -8.92 -16.13 1.56
N ASP A 72 -7.71 -16.23 0.99
CA ASP A 72 -6.48 -16.37 1.79
C ASP A 72 -6.48 -15.31 2.90
N SER A 73 -6.16 -15.72 4.13
CA SER A 73 -6.16 -14.78 5.25
C SER A 73 -5.17 -13.64 4.96
N HIS A 74 -5.50 -12.42 5.38
CA HIS A 74 -4.63 -11.25 5.16
C HIS A 74 -3.22 -11.47 5.71
N GLU A 75 -3.10 -12.26 6.78
CA GLU A 75 -1.83 -12.69 7.37
C GLU A 75 -1.02 -13.57 6.41
N ALA A 76 -1.67 -14.48 5.68
CA ALA A 76 -0.99 -15.31 4.67
C ALA A 76 -0.52 -14.48 3.47
N LEU A 77 -1.34 -13.53 3.00
CA LEU A 77 -0.95 -12.61 1.94
C LEU A 77 0.20 -11.69 2.36
N LEU A 78 0.16 -11.19 3.60
CA LEU A 78 1.23 -10.40 4.19
C LEU A 78 2.52 -11.21 4.35
N ALA A 79 2.43 -12.44 4.88
CA ALA A 79 3.57 -13.33 5.05
C ALA A 79 4.24 -13.62 3.70
N ARG A 80 3.47 -14.04 2.69
CA ARG A 80 3.98 -14.26 1.33
C ARG A 80 4.62 -13.00 0.75
N ARG A 81 4.03 -11.83 0.96
CA ARG A 81 4.64 -10.57 0.51
C ARG A 81 5.99 -10.37 1.21
N LEU A 82 6.08 -10.55 2.52
CA LEU A 82 7.32 -10.35 3.26
C LEU A 82 8.42 -11.36 2.91
N GLU A 83 8.08 -12.55 2.38
CA GLU A 83 9.08 -13.49 1.85
C GLU A 83 9.86 -12.94 0.65
N ASP A 84 9.29 -11.99 -0.11
CA ASP A 84 9.97 -11.32 -1.23
C ASP A 84 10.96 -10.23 -0.77
N ALA A 85 10.93 -9.84 0.51
CA ALA A 85 11.77 -8.75 1.03
C ALA A 85 13.24 -9.16 1.08
N LYS A 86 14.12 -8.27 0.61
CA LYS A 86 15.57 -8.53 0.57
C LYS A 86 16.25 -8.02 1.83
N SER A 87 17.36 -8.65 2.17
CA SER A 87 18.21 -8.20 3.28
C SER A 87 18.66 -6.75 3.04
N GLY A 88 18.46 -5.90 4.06
CA GLY A 88 18.80 -4.48 4.01
C GLY A 88 17.68 -3.56 3.52
N GLU A 89 16.54 -4.08 3.08
CA GLU A 89 15.36 -3.26 2.77
C GLU A 89 14.60 -2.85 4.03
N LEU A 90 14.09 -1.62 4.04
CA LEU A 90 13.19 -1.10 5.07
C LEU A 90 11.73 -1.37 4.68
N VAL A 91 10.99 -2.06 5.52
CA VAL A 91 9.59 -2.39 5.26
C VAL A 91 8.69 -1.22 5.62
N PHE A 92 7.87 -0.79 4.66
CA PHE A 92 6.81 0.19 4.86
C PHE A 92 5.45 -0.48 4.75
N ALA A 93 4.78 -0.65 5.90
CA ALA A 93 3.49 -1.32 6.01
C ALA A 93 2.47 -0.42 6.71
N PRO A 94 1.49 0.14 5.99
CA PRO A 94 0.38 0.86 6.61
C PRO A 94 -0.41 -0.09 7.50
N CYS A 95 -0.78 0.35 8.69
CA CYS A 95 -1.62 -0.43 9.61
C CYS A 95 -2.74 0.46 10.13
N ASN A 96 -3.98 -0.02 10.05
CA ASN A 96 -5.12 0.61 10.71
C ASN A 96 -5.46 -0.21 11.96
N ILE A 97 -5.25 0.37 13.13
CA ILE A 97 -5.43 -0.30 14.43
C ILE A 97 -6.84 -0.15 15.01
N GLY A 98 -7.75 0.56 14.33
CA GLY A 98 -9.10 0.85 14.83
C GLY A 98 -9.15 2.09 15.70
#